data_AF-A0A349QX64-F1
#
_entry.id   AF-A0A349QX64-F1
#
_cell.length_a   1.000
_cell.length_b   1.000
_cell.length_c   1.000
_cell.angle_alpha   90.00
_cell.angle_beta   90.00
_cell.angle_gamma   90.00
#
_symmetry.space_group_name_H-M   'P 1'
#
loop_
_entity.id
_entity.type
_entity.pdbx_description
1 polymer ?
#
loop_
_entity_poly.entity_id
_entity_poly.type
_entity_poly.pdbx_seq_one_letter_code
_entity_poly.pdbx_strand_id
1 'polypeptide(L)'
;MIPKYDAVTKKSVWLIDQAILLPGDFELELNNCTMKLSDKCRDNFIRSANAGLAIKDIAPTKNIKIIGKGNVLLEGADHPRATGDHNKILSLNPSGFGQSYGTDAGKPEENQKGGWRNHAIILAHTDVFEVSGITLKDYHGHGLVLERCTNGKVSDITFNVRQAVTVDGVDKQILNQDGMGVRFGCKNILIANCKGKSGDDFINIGLTDTGVGAGEENVNVVSGSIYRGDADNISTI
;
A
#
# COMPACT_ATOMS: atom_id res chain seq x y z
N MET A 1 7.64 18.05 3.58
CA MET A 1 6.26 18.50 3.32
C MET A 1 6.02 18.51 1.82
N ILE A 2 4.90 17.94 1.38
CA ILE A 2 4.43 17.98 -0.01
C ILE A 2 3.25 18.97 -0.06
N PRO A 3 3.41 20.13 -0.73
CA PRO A 3 2.38 21.15 -0.78
C PRO A 3 1.32 20.87 -1.86
N LYS A 4 0.24 21.65 -1.88
CA LYS A 4 -0.80 21.58 -2.91
C LYS A 4 -0.28 21.72 -4.35
N TYR A 5 0.76 22.51 -4.57
CA TYR A 5 1.22 22.91 -5.89
C TYR A 5 2.69 22.59 -6.07
N ASP A 6 3.01 21.88 -7.15
CA ASP A 6 4.38 21.67 -7.59
C ASP A 6 4.84 22.88 -8.40
N ALA A 7 5.73 23.69 -7.82
CA ALA A 7 6.29 24.87 -8.46
C ALA A 7 7.21 24.54 -9.65
N VAL A 8 7.75 23.33 -9.71
CA VAL A 8 8.65 22.88 -10.79
C VAL A 8 7.83 22.51 -12.02
N THR A 9 6.86 21.61 -11.87
CA THR A 9 6.03 21.16 -13.01
C THR A 9 4.83 22.07 -13.28
N LYS A 10 4.57 23.03 -12.39
CA LYS A 10 3.44 23.96 -12.43
C LYS A 10 2.07 23.26 -12.40
N LYS A 11 1.98 22.14 -11.67
CA LYS A 11 0.77 21.31 -11.55
C LYS A 11 0.27 21.25 -10.11
N SER A 12 -1.02 20.95 -9.95
CA SER A 12 -1.64 20.69 -8.64
C SER A 12 -1.75 19.20 -8.31
N VAL A 13 -1.18 18.34 -9.15
CA VAL A 13 -1.14 16.89 -8.96
C VAL A 13 0.32 16.46 -9.01
N TRP A 14 0.77 15.81 -7.93
CA TRP A 14 2.06 15.16 -7.84
C TRP A 14 1.96 13.79 -8.51
N LEU A 15 2.48 13.67 -9.72
CA LEU A 15 2.54 12.40 -10.43
C LEU A 15 3.82 11.67 -10.05
N ILE A 16 3.71 10.47 -9.47
CA ILE A 16 4.87 9.69 -9.03
C ILE A 16 4.94 8.33 -9.75
N ASP A 17 6.17 7.92 -10.06
CA ASP A 17 6.46 6.66 -10.74
C ASP A 17 6.96 5.58 -9.76
N GLN A 18 7.30 5.97 -8.52
CA GLN A 18 7.90 5.14 -7.48
C GLN A 18 7.47 5.60 -6.09
N ALA A 19 7.55 4.70 -5.11
CA ALA A 19 7.20 5.00 -3.74
C ALA A 19 8.12 6.07 -3.12
N ILE A 20 7.54 6.94 -2.30
CA ILE A 20 8.30 7.78 -1.38
C ILE A 20 8.81 6.88 -0.25
N LEU A 21 10.13 6.70 -0.19
CA LEU A 21 10.77 5.87 0.82
C LEU A 21 11.04 6.67 2.10
N LEU A 22 10.48 6.21 3.23
CA LEU A 22 10.60 6.90 4.51
C LEU A 22 11.68 6.26 5.40
N PRO A 23 12.74 6.99 5.77
CA PRO A 23 13.67 6.53 6.79
C PRO A 23 13.03 6.59 8.18
N GLY A 24 13.69 6.01 9.18
CA GLY A 24 13.32 6.23 10.59
C GLY A 24 13.53 7.68 11.02
N ASP A 25 12.88 8.08 12.11
CA ASP A 25 12.93 9.44 12.67
C ASP A 25 12.55 10.52 11.64
N PHE A 26 11.45 10.28 10.92
CA PHE A 26 11.03 11.11 9.79
C PHE A 26 9.53 11.42 9.81
N GLU A 27 9.18 12.66 9.45
CA GLU A 27 7.80 13.11 9.27
C GLU A 27 7.56 13.57 7.84
N LEU A 28 6.67 12.85 7.13
CA LEU A 28 6.12 13.26 5.86
C LEU A 28 4.79 13.98 6.08
N GLU A 29 4.81 15.31 6.00
CA GLU A 29 3.60 16.11 5.92
C GLU A 29 3.08 16.18 4.46
N LEU A 30 1.81 15.85 4.26
CA LEU A 30 1.03 16.04 3.03
C LEU A 30 0.04 17.19 3.27
N ASN A 31 0.10 18.27 2.51
CA ASN A 31 -0.66 19.48 2.80
C ASN A 31 -1.53 19.94 1.63
N ASN A 32 -2.85 19.68 1.74
CA ASN A 32 -3.86 20.00 0.73
C ASN A 32 -3.48 19.53 -0.69
N CYS A 33 -2.73 18.43 -0.79
CA CYS A 33 -2.15 17.95 -2.03
C CYS A 33 -2.91 16.75 -2.59
N THR A 34 -2.90 16.65 -3.92
CA THR A 34 -3.27 15.44 -4.63
C THR A 34 -2.00 14.79 -5.17
N MET A 35 -1.80 13.52 -4.86
CA MET A 35 -0.77 12.68 -5.44
C MET A 35 -1.41 11.55 -6.21
N LYS A 36 -0.88 11.24 -7.39
CA LYS A 36 -1.38 10.19 -8.25
C LYS A 36 -0.23 9.28 -8.67
N LEU A 37 -0.45 7.97 -8.64
CA LEU A 37 0.48 7.04 -9.29
C LEU A 37 0.36 7.23 -10.81
N SER A 38 1.48 7.27 -11.51
CA SER A 38 1.43 7.29 -12.97
C SER A 38 1.08 5.93 -13.55
N ASP A 39 0.69 5.92 -14.82
CA ASP A 39 0.48 4.69 -15.61
C ASP A 39 1.79 3.90 -15.84
N LYS A 40 2.95 4.46 -15.46
CA LYS A 40 4.25 3.77 -15.47
C LYS A 40 4.61 3.16 -14.11
N CYS A 41 3.91 3.57 -13.04
CA CYS A 41 4.20 3.15 -11.69
C CYS A 41 3.83 1.68 -11.48
N ARG A 42 4.74 0.95 -10.82
CA ARG A 42 4.51 -0.40 -10.28
C ARG A 42 5.14 -0.46 -8.89
N ASP A 43 4.67 0.41 -8.03
CA ASP A 43 5.16 0.59 -6.67
C ASP A 43 4.07 1.27 -5.82
N ASN A 44 4.37 1.45 -4.54
CA ASN A 44 3.46 2.07 -3.57
C ASN A 44 3.40 3.60 -3.75
N PHE A 45 2.48 4.28 -3.07
CA PHE A 45 2.63 5.73 -2.86
C PHE A 45 3.78 6.00 -1.89
N ILE A 46 3.79 5.28 -0.77
CA ILE A 46 4.71 5.50 0.36
C ILE A 46 5.09 4.14 0.95
N ARG A 47 6.38 3.95 1.27
CA ARG A 47 6.88 2.74 1.92
C ARG A 47 7.99 3.06 2.91
N SER A 48 8.09 2.33 4.02
CA SER A 48 9.26 2.41 4.89
C SER A 48 10.52 1.96 4.13
N ALA A 49 11.60 2.74 4.21
CA ALA A 49 12.78 2.57 3.37
C ALA A 49 13.57 1.26 3.63
N ASN A 50 13.31 0.60 4.77
CA ASN A 50 13.94 -0.63 5.20
C ASN A 50 13.40 -1.91 4.55
N ALA A 51 12.33 -1.82 3.74
CA ALA A 51 11.74 -2.95 3.06
C ALA A 51 11.57 -2.64 1.58
N GLY A 52 11.63 -3.64 0.71
CA GLY A 52 11.56 -3.48 -0.74
C GLY A 52 12.12 -4.68 -1.50
N LEU A 53 12.08 -4.63 -2.84
CA LEU A 53 12.60 -5.70 -3.67
C LEU A 53 14.06 -6.02 -3.32
N ALA A 54 14.35 -7.31 -3.20
CA ALA A 54 15.67 -7.86 -2.85
C ALA A 54 16.21 -7.48 -1.45
N ILE A 55 15.45 -6.77 -0.61
CA ILE A 55 15.81 -6.54 0.79
C ILE A 55 15.35 -7.75 1.61
N LYS A 56 16.29 -8.67 1.85
CA LYS A 56 16.03 -9.95 2.56
C LYS A 56 16.01 -9.80 4.08
N ASP A 57 16.76 -8.84 4.60
CA ASP A 57 16.89 -8.57 6.03
C ASP A 57 16.27 -7.21 6.35
N ILE A 58 15.07 -7.21 6.93
CA ILE A 58 14.35 -5.99 7.27
C ILE A 58 14.86 -5.44 8.60
N ALA A 59 15.74 -4.44 8.53
CA ALA A 59 16.21 -3.72 9.71
C ALA A 59 15.04 -3.00 10.40
N PRO A 60 14.89 -3.08 11.73
CA PRO A 60 13.88 -2.30 12.45
C PRO A 60 14.03 -0.80 12.20
N THR A 61 12.90 -0.10 12.07
CA THR A 61 12.83 1.36 11.98
C THR A 61 11.95 1.90 13.10
N LYS A 62 12.04 3.19 13.37
CA LYS A 62 11.19 3.81 14.38
C LYS A 62 10.80 5.24 14.06
N ASN A 63 9.76 5.74 14.73
CA ASN A 63 9.36 7.14 14.74
C ASN A 63 9.10 7.69 13.32
N ILE A 64 8.23 7.01 12.58
CA ILE A 64 7.79 7.43 11.24
C ILE A 64 6.40 8.05 11.34
N LYS A 65 6.24 9.24 10.77
CA LYS A 65 4.95 9.94 10.72
C LYS A 65 4.56 10.28 9.28
N ILE A 66 3.31 10.00 8.91
CA ILE A 66 2.70 10.39 7.64
C ILE A 66 1.43 11.17 7.98
N ILE A 67 1.52 12.49 7.89
CA ILE A 67 0.48 13.39 8.40
C ILE A 67 -0.16 14.16 7.24
N GLY A 68 -1.44 13.89 6.99
CA GLY A 68 -2.27 14.66 6.08
C GLY A 68 -2.89 15.87 6.77
N LYS A 69 -2.77 17.04 6.14
CA LYS A 69 -3.38 18.30 6.56
C LYS A 69 -4.30 18.85 5.48
N GLY A 70 -5.55 19.11 5.85
CA GLY A 70 -6.58 19.59 4.93
C GLY A 70 -7.04 18.49 3.97
N ASN A 71 -7.18 18.83 2.69
CA ASN A 71 -7.73 17.92 1.69
C ASN A 71 -6.61 17.14 0.99
N VAL A 72 -6.12 16.07 1.63
CA VAL A 72 -5.10 15.17 1.06
C VAL A 72 -5.76 14.00 0.34
N LEU A 73 -5.35 13.79 -0.90
CA LEU A 73 -5.80 12.69 -1.76
C LEU A 73 -4.61 11.94 -2.36
N LEU A 74 -4.55 10.62 -2.12
CA LEU A 74 -3.68 9.71 -2.85
C LEU A 74 -4.55 8.87 -3.79
N GLU A 75 -4.34 9.00 -5.10
CA GLU A 75 -5.18 8.39 -6.14
C GLU A 75 -4.40 7.42 -7.04
N GLY A 76 -4.96 6.26 -7.32
CA GLY A 76 -4.34 5.30 -8.24
C GLY A 76 -4.19 5.84 -9.68
N ALA A 77 -3.33 5.16 -10.43
CA ALA A 77 -3.15 5.37 -11.87
C ALA A 77 -4.44 5.15 -12.68
N ASP A 78 -4.53 5.80 -13.85
CA ASP A 78 -5.66 5.65 -14.76
C ASP A 78 -5.54 4.34 -15.56
N HIS A 79 -4.31 3.96 -15.92
CA HIS A 79 -3.97 2.69 -16.58
C HIS A 79 -2.94 1.92 -15.74
N PRO A 80 -3.33 1.37 -14.58
CA PRO A 80 -2.39 0.70 -13.70
C PRO A 80 -1.70 -0.46 -14.40
N ARG A 81 -0.38 -0.56 -14.17
CA ARG A 81 0.45 -1.65 -14.69
C ARG A 81 0.07 -2.99 -14.11
N ALA A 82 -0.15 -3.02 -12.80
CA ALA A 82 -0.55 -4.18 -12.05
C ALA A 82 -1.48 -3.79 -10.92
N THR A 83 -2.39 -4.70 -10.58
CA THR A 83 -3.31 -4.54 -9.45
C THR A 83 -3.55 -5.90 -8.77
N GLY A 84 -4.18 -5.88 -7.60
CA GLY A 84 -4.44 -7.06 -6.79
C GLY A 84 -3.24 -7.55 -5.98
N ASP A 85 -3.51 -8.52 -5.12
CA ASP A 85 -2.51 -9.22 -4.31
C ASP A 85 -1.73 -10.27 -5.12
N HIS A 86 -0.77 -10.93 -4.48
CA HIS A 86 0.07 -11.96 -5.09
C HIS A 86 -0.70 -13.18 -5.65
N ASN A 87 -1.96 -13.38 -5.24
CA ASN A 87 -2.80 -14.47 -5.74
C ASN A 87 -3.46 -14.12 -7.08
N LYS A 88 -3.37 -12.87 -7.54
CA LYS A 88 -4.01 -12.43 -8.78
C LYS A 88 -3.07 -12.54 -9.96
N ILE A 89 -3.60 -13.11 -11.04
CA ILE A 89 -2.99 -13.08 -12.37
C ILE A 89 -3.50 -11.83 -13.07
N LEU A 90 -2.60 -11.07 -13.71
CA LEU A 90 -2.96 -9.88 -14.44
C LEU A 90 -3.71 -10.24 -15.73
N SER A 91 -4.75 -9.46 -16.04
CA SER A 91 -5.53 -9.59 -17.27
C SER A 91 -5.95 -8.21 -17.78
N LEU A 92 -6.02 -8.03 -19.10
CA LEU A 92 -6.64 -6.83 -19.68
C LEU A 92 -8.19 -6.87 -19.59
N ASN A 93 -8.75 -8.07 -19.42
CA ASN A 93 -10.17 -8.35 -19.29
C ASN A 93 -10.36 -9.37 -18.15
N PRO A 94 -10.14 -8.96 -16.89
CA PRO A 94 -10.21 -9.86 -15.76
C PRO A 94 -11.61 -10.48 -15.61
N SER A 95 -11.64 -11.75 -15.23
CA SER A 95 -12.87 -12.48 -14.92
C SER A 95 -12.68 -13.39 -13.70
N GLY A 96 -13.73 -13.53 -12.89
CA GLY A 96 -13.71 -14.31 -11.65
C GLY A 96 -12.79 -13.71 -10.56
N PHE A 97 -12.52 -14.50 -9.52
CA PHE A 97 -11.78 -14.06 -8.32
C PHE A 97 -10.26 -14.26 -8.41
N GLY A 98 -9.76 -14.86 -9.49
CA GLY A 98 -8.32 -15.13 -9.68
C GLY A 98 -7.60 -14.09 -10.54
N GLN A 99 -8.32 -13.13 -11.14
CA GLN A 99 -7.77 -12.18 -12.10
C GLN A 99 -8.04 -10.74 -11.71
N SER A 100 -7.05 -9.88 -11.89
CA SER A 100 -7.16 -8.44 -11.66
C SER A 100 -6.63 -7.68 -12.86
N TYR A 101 -7.13 -6.47 -13.08
CA TYR A 101 -6.70 -5.66 -14.21
C TYR A 101 -5.22 -5.26 -14.12
N GLY A 102 -4.51 -5.22 -15.23
CA GLY A 102 -3.18 -4.61 -15.30
C GLY A 102 -2.66 -4.55 -16.72
N THR A 103 -2.09 -3.40 -17.13
CA THR A 103 -1.54 -3.24 -18.48
C THR A 103 -0.29 -4.08 -18.73
N ASP A 104 0.32 -4.66 -17.70
CA ASP A 104 1.44 -5.61 -17.85
C ASP A 104 0.99 -7.00 -18.32
N ALA A 105 -0.31 -7.29 -18.29
CA ALA A 105 -0.86 -8.58 -18.72
C ALA A 105 -0.42 -8.96 -20.14
N GLY A 106 0.12 -10.16 -20.29
CA GLY A 106 0.58 -10.74 -21.56
C GLY A 106 1.93 -10.23 -22.07
N LYS A 107 2.63 -9.34 -21.35
CA LYS A 107 3.97 -8.86 -21.74
C LYS A 107 5.06 -9.79 -21.19
N PRO A 108 5.89 -10.46 -22.04
CA PRO A 108 6.83 -11.49 -21.59
C PRO A 108 7.85 -11.03 -20.55
N GLU A 109 8.31 -9.78 -20.65
CA GLU A 109 9.34 -9.20 -19.76
C GLU A 109 8.74 -8.59 -18.48
N GLU A 110 7.42 -8.63 -18.32
CA GLU A 110 6.75 -8.04 -17.16
C GLU A 110 6.22 -9.11 -16.23
N ASN A 111 6.22 -8.79 -14.93
CA ASN A 111 5.63 -9.68 -13.95
C ASN A 111 4.10 -9.75 -14.11
N GLN A 112 3.61 -10.97 -14.33
CA GLN A 112 2.22 -11.29 -14.64
C GLN A 112 1.31 -11.46 -13.41
N LYS A 113 1.81 -11.18 -12.20
CA LYS A 113 1.05 -11.26 -10.96
C LYS A 113 0.87 -9.91 -10.29
N GLY A 114 -0.12 -9.83 -9.41
CA GLY A 114 -0.17 -8.79 -8.39
C GLY A 114 0.87 -9.01 -7.28
N GLY A 115 0.82 -8.21 -6.21
CA GLY A 115 1.75 -8.33 -5.09
C GLY A 115 1.83 -7.07 -4.24
N TRP A 116 2.73 -7.07 -3.26
CA TRP A 116 2.88 -5.98 -2.29
C TRP A 116 3.14 -4.61 -2.91
N ARG A 117 3.78 -4.55 -4.09
CA ARG A 117 4.02 -3.29 -4.82
C ARG A 117 2.74 -2.57 -5.26
N ASN A 118 1.59 -3.26 -5.26
CA ASN A 118 0.31 -2.66 -5.61
C ASN A 118 -0.39 -2.01 -4.39
N HIS A 119 0.10 -2.26 -3.17
CA HIS A 119 -0.50 -1.69 -1.96
C HIS A 119 -0.22 -0.18 -1.89
N ALA A 120 -1.12 0.61 -1.30
CA ALA A 120 -0.98 2.05 -1.34
C ALA A 120 0.14 2.54 -0.40
N ILE A 121 0.11 2.12 0.86
CA ILE A 121 1.12 2.48 1.88
C ILE A 121 1.58 1.22 2.61
N ILE A 122 2.90 1.08 2.81
CA ILE A 122 3.47 -0.02 3.60
C ILE A 122 4.40 0.52 4.69
N LEU A 123 4.19 0.08 5.93
CA LEU A 123 5.19 0.18 6.99
C LEU A 123 5.60 -1.23 7.42
N ALA A 124 6.90 -1.48 7.45
CA ALA A 124 7.47 -2.78 7.81
C ALA A 124 8.47 -2.63 8.97
N HIS A 125 8.34 -3.46 10.01
CA HIS A 125 9.21 -3.47 11.18
C HIS A 125 9.39 -2.07 11.80
N THR A 126 8.32 -1.29 11.84
CA THR A 126 8.34 0.09 12.35
C THR A 126 7.76 0.14 13.76
N ASP A 127 8.56 0.60 14.71
CA ASP A 127 8.12 0.91 16.07
C ASP A 127 7.82 2.41 16.23
N VAL A 128 6.75 2.79 16.93
CA VAL A 128 6.33 4.18 17.10
C VAL A 128 6.04 4.83 15.74
N PHE A 129 4.77 4.83 15.32
CA PHE A 129 4.38 5.46 14.06
C PHE A 129 3.02 6.13 14.11
N GLU A 130 2.81 7.10 13.21
CA GLU A 130 1.51 7.73 13.01
C GLU A 130 1.20 7.86 11.51
N VAL A 131 0.00 7.44 11.11
CA VAL A 131 -0.54 7.67 9.76
C VAL A 131 -1.92 8.29 9.90
N SER A 132 -2.11 9.53 9.42
CA SER A 132 -3.40 10.18 9.60
C SER A 132 -3.80 11.20 8.53
N GLY A 133 -5.10 11.48 8.43
CA GLY A 133 -5.63 12.61 7.66
C GLY A 133 -5.57 12.45 6.14
N ILE A 134 -5.64 11.22 5.63
CA ILE A 134 -5.44 10.89 4.21
C ILE A 134 -6.69 10.26 3.61
N THR A 135 -7.08 10.68 2.40
CA THR A 135 -8.01 9.94 1.56
C THR A 135 -7.24 9.08 0.57
N LEU A 136 -7.50 7.77 0.57
CA LEU A 136 -6.97 6.81 -0.39
C LEU A 136 -8.07 6.47 -1.40
N LYS A 137 -7.83 6.74 -2.68
CA LYS A 137 -8.78 6.52 -3.77
C LYS A 137 -8.22 5.60 -4.84
N ASP A 138 -9.02 4.61 -5.24
CA ASP A 138 -8.73 3.69 -6.35
C ASP A 138 -7.29 3.12 -6.36
N TYR A 139 -6.74 2.84 -5.17
CA TYR A 139 -5.41 2.25 -5.01
C TYR A 139 -5.36 0.80 -5.52
N HIS A 140 -4.19 0.30 -5.89
CA HIS A 140 -4.08 -0.88 -6.77
C HIS A 140 -4.12 -2.24 -6.07
N GLY A 141 -4.17 -2.27 -4.74
CA GLY A 141 -4.20 -3.48 -3.91
C GLY A 141 -4.72 -3.09 -2.53
N HIS A 142 -4.07 -3.47 -1.43
CA HIS A 142 -4.49 -3.06 -0.09
C HIS A 142 -4.18 -1.57 0.15
N GLY A 143 -4.99 -0.86 0.94
CA GLY A 143 -4.82 0.58 1.18
C GLY A 143 -3.62 0.92 2.07
N LEU A 144 -3.64 0.47 3.32
CA LEU A 144 -2.52 0.60 4.26
C LEU A 144 -2.14 -0.77 4.80
N VAL A 145 -0.87 -1.15 4.71
CA VAL A 145 -0.37 -2.43 5.23
C VAL A 145 0.70 -2.19 6.29
N LEU A 146 0.45 -2.74 7.46
CA LEU A 146 1.36 -2.78 8.60
C LEU A 146 1.91 -4.19 8.72
N GLU A 147 3.23 -4.31 8.76
CA GLU A 147 3.91 -5.60 8.83
C GLU A 147 4.90 -5.58 9.99
N ARG A 148 4.63 -6.33 11.07
CA ARG A 148 5.49 -6.37 12.26
C ARG A 148 5.75 -5.01 12.89
N CYS A 149 4.76 -4.14 12.82
CA CYS A 149 4.82 -2.80 13.37
C CYS A 149 4.35 -2.77 14.84
N THR A 150 4.92 -1.87 15.64
CA THR A 150 4.60 -1.76 17.07
C THR A 150 4.33 -0.32 17.47
N ASN A 151 3.48 -0.14 18.49
CA ASN A 151 3.22 1.16 19.13
C ASN A 151 2.77 2.25 18.15
N GLY A 152 1.74 1.95 17.36
CA GLY A 152 1.30 2.80 16.25
C GLY A 152 -0.06 3.43 16.42
N LYS A 153 -0.29 4.52 15.69
CA LYS A 153 -1.61 5.13 15.52
C LYS A 153 -1.94 5.30 14.05
N VAL A 154 -3.10 4.79 13.65
CA VAL A 154 -3.71 5.06 12.35
C VAL A 154 -5.02 5.78 12.61
N SER A 155 -5.18 7.00 12.10
CA SER A 155 -6.44 7.71 12.32
C SER A 155 -6.90 8.58 11.15
N ASP A 156 -8.21 8.83 11.09
CA ASP A 156 -8.77 9.82 10.15
C ASP A 156 -8.46 9.50 8.68
N ILE A 157 -8.44 8.20 8.35
CA ILE A 157 -8.25 7.69 6.99
C ILE A 157 -9.61 7.52 6.32
N THR A 158 -9.72 7.97 5.08
CA THR A 158 -10.90 7.70 4.24
C THR A 158 -10.51 6.77 3.08
N PHE A 159 -11.10 5.59 3.03
CA PHE A 159 -10.97 4.68 1.90
C PHE A 159 -12.09 4.96 0.89
N ASN A 160 -11.74 5.14 -0.37
CA ASN A 160 -12.70 5.40 -1.44
C ASN A 160 -12.35 4.57 -2.66
N VAL A 161 -12.74 3.29 -2.64
CA VAL A 161 -12.50 2.38 -3.75
C VAL A 161 -13.80 1.72 -4.21
N ARG A 162 -13.73 1.16 -5.42
CA ARG A 162 -14.88 0.61 -6.14
C ARG A 162 -14.71 -0.82 -6.66
N GLN A 163 -13.60 -1.50 -6.34
CA GLN A 163 -13.19 -2.79 -6.96
C GLN A 163 -13.04 -2.69 -8.47
N ALA A 164 -12.73 -1.51 -8.98
CA ALA A 164 -12.59 -1.27 -10.40
C ALA A 164 -11.74 -0.03 -10.67
N VAL A 165 -11.24 0.05 -11.90
CA VAL A 165 -10.68 1.26 -12.52
C VAL A 165 -11.39 1.48 -13.85
N THR A 166 -11.69 2.73 -14.18
CA THR A 166 -12.23 3.07 -15.51
C THR A 166 -11.07 3.29 -16.46
N VAL A 167 -10.92 2.41 -17.44
CA VAL A 167 -9.91 2.48 -18.49
C VAL A 167 -10.61 2.69 -19.82
N ASP A 168 -10.28 3.77 -20.52
CA ASP A 168 -10.89 4.12 -21.82
C ASP A 168 -12.43 4.09 -21.81
N GLY A 169 -13.04 4.53 -20.70
CA GLY A 169 -14.49 4.56 -20.51
C GLY A 169 -15.12 3.23 -20.11
N VAL A 170 -14.33 2.18 -19.87
CA VAL A 170 -14.80 0.85 -19.46
C VAL A 170 -14.27 0.52 -18.07
N ASP A 171 -15.17 0.10 -17.18
CA ASP A 171 -14.76 -0.38 -15.86
C ASP A 171 -14.09 -1.76 -15.97
N LYS A 172 -12.88 -1.85 -15.40
CA LYS A 172 -12.06 -3.05 -15.31
C LYS A 172 -11.92 -3.46 -13.85
N GLN A 173 -12.16 -4.74 -13.55
CA GLN A 173 -12.11 -5.25 -12.18
C GLN A 173 -10.72 -5.10 -11.56
N ILE A 174 -10.69 -4.63 -10.31
CA ILE A 174 -9.53 -4.69 -9.42
C ILE A 174 -9.93 -5.45 -8.16
N LEU A 175 -9.16 -6.47 -7.80
CA LEU A 175 -9.39 -7.29 -6.60
C LEU A 175 -8.46 -6.92 -5.44
N ASN A 176 -8.80 -7.39 -4.23
CA ASN A 176 -8.05 -7.16 -3.00
C ASN A 176 -7.76 -5.68 -2.69
N GLN A 177 -8.78 -4.85 -2.89
CA GLN A 177 -8.77 -3.47 -2.42
C GLN A 177 -9.21 -3.38 -0.96
N ASP A 178 -8.53 -4.10 -0.08
CA ASP A 178 -8.72 -4.00 1.37
C ASP A 178 -8.48 -2.55 1.83
N GLY A 179 -9.15 -2.11 2.89
CA GLY A 179 -8.83 -0.82 3.52
C GLY A 179 -7.45 -0.89 4.18
N MET A 180 -7.32 -1.74 5.20
CA MET A 180 -6.07 -1.89 5.95
C MET A 180 -5.75 -3.34 6.29
N GLY A 181 -4.48 -3.72 6.14
CA GLY A 181 -3.92 -4.99 6.60
C GLY A 181 -3.03 -4.79 7.83
N VAL A 182 -3.37 -5.45 8.94
CA VAL A 182 -2.52 -5.56 10.13
C VAL A 182 -1.95 -6.97 10.14
N ARG A 183 -0.68 -7.10 9.74
CA ARG A 183 -0.06 -8.38 9.38
C ARG A 183 1.11 -8.70 10.28
N PHE A 184 1.26 -9.98 10.60
CA PHE A 184 2.43 -10.59 11.27
C PHE A 184 3.00 -9.79 12.45
N GLY A 185 2.80 -10.22 13.70
CA GLY A 185 3.50 -9.64 14.85
C GLY A 185 3.22 -8.16 15.15
N CYS A 186 2.24 -7.55 14.46
CA CYS A 186 1.81 -6.19 14.80
C CYS A 186 1.18 -6.16 16.19
N LYS A 187 1.57 -5.20 17.03
CA LYS A 187 1.05 -5.05 18.41
C LYS A 187 0.98 -3.60 18.85
N ASN A 188 0.08 -3.31 19.78
CA ASN A 188 -0.16 -1.97 20.32
C ASN A 188 -0.50 -0.94 19.22
N ILE A 189 -1.46 -1.26 18.36
CA ILE A 189 -1.90 -0.39 17.28
C ILE A 189 -3.27 0.19 17.61
N LEU A 190 -3.36 1.52 17.68
CA LEU A 190 -4.61 2.25 17.78
C LEU A 190 -5.12 2.57 16.37
N ILE A 191 -6.34 2.15 16.06
CA ILE A 191 -7.05 2.49 14.83
C ILE A 191 -8.29 3.30 15.21
N ALA A 192 -8.42 4.52 14.70
CA ALA A 192 -9.51 5.42 15.08
C ALA A 192 -10.03 6.25 13.89
N ASN A 193 -11.33 6.52 13.84
CA ASN A 193 -11.95 7.43 12.86
C ASN A 193 -11.69 7.09 11.37
N CYS A 194 -11.35 5.84 11.06
CA CYS A 194 -11.26 5.38 9.67
C CYS A 194 -12.65 5.11 9.11
N LYS A 195 -12.91 5.55 7.87
CA LYS A 195 -14.25 5.46 7.24
C LYS A 195 -14.17 5.24 5.73
N GLY A 196 -15.33 5.07 5.11
CA GLY A 196 -15.49 5.03 3.66
C GLY A 196 -15.85 3.63 3.16
N LYS A 197 -15.41 3.32 1.94
CA LYS A 197 -15.69 2.05 1.24
C LYS A 197 -14.37 1.41 0.83
N SER A 198 -14.15 0.18 1.29
CA SER A 198 -13.14 -0.75 0.76
C SER A 198 -13.76 -1.61 -0.35
N GLY A 199 -12.90 -2.25 -1.13
CA GLY A 199 -13.32 -3.20 -2.14
C GLY A 199 -13.47 -4.59 -1.56
N ASP A 200 -12.56 -4.98 -0.67
CA ASP A 200 -12.59 -6.24 0.05
C ASP A 200 -12.77 -5.93 1.55
N ASP A 201 -12.08 -6.65 2.45
CA ASP A 201 -12.02 -6.36 3.88
C ASP A 201 -11.76 -4.87 4.18
N PHE A 202 -12.58 -4.25 5.04
CA PHE A 202 -12.31 -2.88 5.49
C PHE A 202 -11.06 -2.82 6.37
N ILE A 203 -10.95 -3.77 7.30
CA ILE A 203 -9.74 -4.03 8.09
C ILE A 203 -9.56 -5.55 8.15
N ASN A 204 -8.39 -6.02 7.75
CA ASN A 204 -7.99 -7.41 7.86
C ASN A 204 -6.84 -7.53 8.86
N ILE A 205 -7.07 -8.28 9.93
CA ILE A 205 -6.06 -8.63 10.92
C ILE A 205 -5.78 -10.11 10.75
N GLY A 206 -4.55 -10.47 10.38
CA GLY A 206 -4.24 -11.86 10.17
C GLY A 206 -2.81 -12.11 9.76
N LEU A 207 -2.42 -13.37 9.94
CA LEU A 207 -1.19 -13.95 9.43
C LEU A 207 -1.56 -14.97 8.36
N THR A 208 -0.88 -14.92 7.21
CA THR A 208 -1.01 -15.93 6.16
C THR A 208 0.39 -16.36 5.82
N ASP A 209 0.85 -17.42 6.49
CA ASP A 209 2.18 -17.96 6.25
C ASP A 209 2.22 -18.66 4.90
N THR A 210 3.01 -18.11 3.96
CA THR A 210 3.21 -18.71 2.63
C THR A 210 4.62 -19.23 2.43
N GLY A 211 5.47 -19.21 3.47
CA GLY A 211 6.85 -19.68 3.41
C GLY A 211 7.78 -18.81 2.55
N VAL A 212 7.38 -17.59 2.19
CA VAL A 212 8.14 -16.71 1.29
C VAL A 212 8.94 -15.67 2.08
N GLY A 213 10.22 -15.54 1.76
CA GLY A 213 11.14 -14.58 2.39
C GLY A 213 10.83 -13.11 2.09
N ALA A 214 11.49 -12.22 2.82
CA ALA A 214 11.36 -10.78 2.60
C ALA A 214 11.97 -10.34 1.27
N GLY A 215 11.41 -9.28 0.70
CA GLY A 215 11.89 -8.64 -0.53
C GLY A 215 11.61 -9.43 -1.81
N GLU A 216 10.92 -10.56 -1.73
CA GLU A 216 10.44 -11.30 -2.89
C GLU A 216 9.37 -10.49 -3.65
N GLU A 217 9.23 -10.73 -4.94
CA GLU A 217 8.39 -9.90 -5.81
C GLU A 217 6.90 -10.30 -5.76
N ASN A 218 6.62 -11.61 -5.68
CA ASN A 218 5.28 -12.21 -5.82
C ASN A 218 4.72 -12.66 -4.47
N VAL A 219 4.71 -11.73 -3.50
CA VAL A 219 4.25 -11.96 -2.13
C VAL A 219 3.37 -10.79 -1.69
N ASN A 220 2.46 -11.04 -0.75
CA ASN A 220 1.58 -10.00 -0.21
C ASN A 220 2.26 -9.09 0.82
N VAL A 221 3.27 -9.61 1.50
CA VAL A 221 3.93 -9.00 2.65
C VAL A 221 5.40 -8.81 2.30
N VAL A 222 5.85 -7.56 2.15
CA VAL A 222 7.22 -7.27 1.68
C VAL A 222 8.28 -7.65 2.69
N SER A 223 7.95 -7.63 3.98
CA SER A 223 8.81 -8.11 5.08
C SER A 223 8.86 -9.63 5.20
N GLY A 224 8.24 -10.35 4.27
CA GLY A 224 8.20 -11.81 4.23
C GLY A 224 7.00 -12.37 4.96
N SER A 225 6.53 -13.51 4.48
CA SER A 225 5.36 -14.22 4.98
C SER A 225 5.72 -15.45 5.82
N ILE A 226 6.94 -15.54 6.35
CA ILE A 226 7.35 -16.64 7.25
C ILE A 226 7.04 -16.23 8.70
N TYR A 227 6.26 -17.03 9.43
CA TYR A 227 6.04 -16.83 10.86
C TYR A 227 7.33 -17.09 11.66
N ARG A 228 7.73 -16.13 12.50
CA ARG A 228 9.02 -16.17 13.22
C ARG A 228 8.91 -16.65 14.67
N GLY A 229 7.85 -17.36 15.02
CA GLY A 229 7.63 -17.81 16.40
C GLY A 229 7.43 -16.63 17.35
N ASP A 230 8.12 -16.66 18.50
CA ASP A 230 7.97 -15.67 19.57
C ASP A 230 8.20 -14.22 19.14
N ALA A 231 9.00 -13.97 18.11
CA ALA A 231 9.22 -12.63 17.59
C ALA A 231 7.98 -12.00 16.94
N ASP A 232 7.07 -12.82 16.40
CA ASP A 232 5.80 -12.40 15.83
C ASP A 232 4.62 -12.64 16.82
N ASN A 233 4.92 -13.00 18.07
CA ASN A 233 3.91 -13.18 19.09
C ASN A 233 3.37 -11.83 19.59
N ILE A 234 2.04 -11.72 19.61
CA ILE A 234 1.29 -10.50 19.97
C ILE A 234 0.69 -10.54 21.38
N SER A 235 0.82 -11.66 22.10
CA SER A 235 0.22 -11.83 23.44
C SER A 235 1.04 -11.22 24.58
N THR A 236 2.29 -10.84 24.33
CA THR A 236 3.16 -10.18 25.31
C THR A 236 2.96 -8.66 25.23
N ILE A 237 2.04 -8.16 26.04
CA ILE A 237 1.76 -6.73 26.26
C ILE A 237 2.60 -6.23 27.43
#